data_AF-X1KXI2-F1
#
_entry.id   AF-X1KXI2-F1
#
_cell.length_a   1.000
_cell.length_b   1.000
_cell.length_c   1.000
_cell.angle_alpha   90.00
_cell.angle_beta   90.00
_cell.angle_gamma   90.00
#
_symmetry.space_group_name_H-M   'P 1'
#
loop_
_entity.id
_entity.type
_entity.pdbx_description
1 polymer ?
#
loop_
_entity_poly.entity_id
_entity_poly.type
_entity_poly.pdbx_seq_one_letter_code
_entity_poly.pdbx_strand_id
1 'polypeptide(L)' 'MKKEEAEKVIKIMLSADGGCKYCVSDLLRLFSTEFPEYRKPAKTAFKDKFGIEFEDFLKEQEGKGLK' A
#
# COMPACT_ATOMS: atom_id res chain seq x y z
N MET A 1 -11.99 -4.29 11.97
CA MET A 1 -10.98 -5.37 11.82
C MET A 1 -10.08 -5.36 13.05
N LYS A 2 -9.44 -6.47 13.42
CA LYS A 2 -8.40 -6.50 14.46
C LYS A 2 -7.02 -6.26 13.84
N LYS A 3 -6.05 -5.80 14.63
CA LYS A 3 -4.68 -5.53 14.16
C LYS A 3 -4.04 -6.72 13.43
N GLU A 4 -4.14 -7.92 13.99
CA GLU A 4 -3.57 -9.14 13.38
C GLU A 4 -4.21 -9.49 12.03
N GLU A 5 -5.51 -9.21 11.86
CA GLU A 5 -6.21 -9.42 10.60
C GLU A 5 -5.73 -8.41 9.56
N ALA A 6 -5.56 -7.15 9.96
CA ALA A 6 -5.04 -6.09 9.10
C ALA A 6 -3.65 -6.44 8.56
N GLU A 7 -2.75 -6.92 9.42
CA GLU A 7 -1.39 -7.31 9.04
C GLU A 7 -1.40 -8.47 8.02
N LYS A 8 -2.29 -9.45 8.19
CA LYS A 8 -2.47 -10.55 7.23
C LYS A 8 -2.98 -10.05 5.88
N VAL A 9 -3.98 -9.16 5.89
CA VAL A 9 -4.54 -8.57 4.66
C VAL A 9 -3.47 -7.75 3.94
N ILE A 10 -2.71 -6.92 4.66
CA ILE A 10 -1.57 -6.16 4.11
C ILE A 10 -0.56 -7.10 3.45
N LYS A 11 -0.17 -8.19 4.12
CA LYS A 11 0.77 -9.18 3.58
C LYS A 11 0.24 -9.84 2.29
N ILE A 12 -1.05 -10.14 2.23
CA ILE A 12 -1.68 -10.68 1.00
C ILE A 12 -1.64 -9.63 -0.10
N MET A 13 -1.99 -8.38 0.18
CA MET A 13 -1.97 -7.30 -0.80
C MET A 13 -0.56 -7.06 -1.37
N LEU A 14 0.50 -7.17 -0.55
CA LEU A 14 1.89 -7.07 -1.01
C LEU A 14 2.30 -8.15 -2.04
N SER A 15 1.51 -9.20 -2.19
CA SER A 15 1.71 -10.26 -3.19
C SER A 15 0.81 -10.13 -4.42
N ALA A 16 -0.05 -9.11 -4.47
CA ALA A 16 -0.96 -8.88 -5.58
C ALA A 16 -0.19 -8.68 -6.89
N ASP A 17 -0.64 -9.36 -7.95
CA ASP A 17 -0.04 -9.33 -9.29
C ASP A 17 1.49 -9.56 -9.27
N GLY A 18 1.92 -10.60 -8.54
CA GLY A 18 3.34 -10.93 -8.38
C GLY A 18 4.13 -9.95 -7.48
N GLY A 19 3.45 -9.06 -6.76
CA GLY A 19 4.06 -8.02 -5.95
C GLY A 19 4.46 -6.78 -6.76
N CYS A 20 3.72 -6.46 -7.82
CA CYS A 20 3.93 -5.24 -8.59
C CYS A 20 3.66 -3.99 -7.74
N LYS A 21 4.67 -3.11 -7.56
CA LYS A 21 4.54 -1.91 -6.73
C LYS A 21 3.37 -0.99 -7.10
N TYR A 22 2.98 -0.94 -8.38
CA TYR A 22 1.85 -0.15 -8.85
C TYR A 22 0.52 -0.74 -8.35
N CYS A 23 0.28 -2.03 -8.62
CA CYS A 23 -0.93 -2.73 -8.17
C CYS A 23 -1.06 -2.74 -6.65
N VAL A 24 0.06 -3.01 -5.97
CA VAL A 24 0.11 -2.97 -4.50
C VAL A 24 -0.23 -1.57 -3.99
N SER A 25 0.26 -0.52 -4.65
CA SER A 25 0.01 0.85 -4.20
C SER A 25 -1.47 1.24 -4.27
N ASP A 26 -2.18 0.81 -5.32
CA ASP A 26 -3.61 1.06 -5.47
C ASP A 26 -4.43 0.34 -4.40
N LEU A 27 -4.10 -0.93 -4.14
CA LEU A 27 -4.75 -1.69 -3.08
C LEU A 27 -4.48 -1.09 -1.69
N LEU A 28 -3.24 -0.71 -1.39
CA LEU A 28 -2.90 -0.08 -0.12
C LEU A 28 -3.51 1.32 0.03
N ARG A 29 -3.68 2.06 -1.07
CA ARG A 29 -4.38 3.36 -1.06
C ARG A 29 -5.85 3.16 -0.72
N LEU A 30 -6.54 2.23 -1.37
CA LEU A 30 -7.94 1.89 -1.08
C LEU A 30 -8.10 1.40 0.36
N PHE A 31 -7.26 0.44 0.76
CA PHE A 31 -7.26 -0.11 2.12
C PHE A 31 -7.03 0.98 3.18
N SER A 32 -6.09 1.90 2.95
CA SER A 32 -5.81 3.00 3.88
C SER A 32 -6.92 4.06 3.92
N THR A 33 -7.77 4.10 2.89
CA THR A 33 -8.95 5.00 2.83
C THR A 33 -10.10 4.41 3.64
N GLU A 34 -10.37 3.11 3.45
CA GLU A 34 -11.43 2.39 4.17
C GLU A 34 -11.07 2.10 5.64
N PHE A 35 -9.77 1.90 5.93
CA PHE A 35 -9.26 1.56 7.27
C PHE A 35 -8.09 2.48 7.68
N PRO A 36 -8.38 3.76 7.99
CA PRO A 36 -7.36 4.78 8.24
C PRO A 36 -6.44 4.48 9.43
N GLU A 37 -6.90 3.72 10.43
CA GLU A 37 -6.10 3.29 11.58
C GLU A 37 -4.92 2.39 11.19
N TYR A 38 -4.98 1.71 10.03
CA TYR A 38 -3.92 0.85 9.52
C TYR A 38 -3.06 1.49 8.45
N ARG A 39 -3.24 2.80 8.19
CA ARG A 39 -2.47 3.55 7.20
C ARG A 39 -0.96 3.49 7.47
N LYS A 40 -0.54 3.63 8.73
CA LYS A 40 0.88 3.56 9.11
C LYS A 40 1.46 2.15 8.85
N PRO A 41 0.86 1.05 9.35
CA PRO A 41 1.26 -0.31 8.99
C PRO A 41 1.35 -0.55 7.47
N ALA A 42 0.37 -0.11 6.70
CA ALA A 42 0.35 -0.27 5.23
C ALA A 42 1.54 0.41 4.56
N LYS A 43 1.83 1.66 4.95
CA LYS A 43 2.98 2.44 4.45
C LYS A 43 4.32 1.79 4.79
N THR A 44 4.49 1.38 6.04
CA THR A 44 5.71 0.69 6.49
C THR A 44 5.92 -0.60 5.69
N ALA A 45 4.86 -1.40 5.52
CA ALA A 45 4.94 -2.64 4.76
C ALA A 45 5.29 -2.41 3.27
N PHE A 46 4.78 -1.34 2.65
CA PHE A 46 5.16 -0.95 1.29
C PHE A 46 6.64 -0.56 1.21
N LYS A 47 7.10 0.29 2.12
CA LYS A 47 8.50 0.71 2.20
C LYS A 47 9.43 -0.48 2.39
N ASP A 48 9.11 -1.37 3.32
CA ASP A 48 9.93 -2.55 3.60
C ASP A 48 10.01 -3.48 2.38
N LYS A 49 8.94 -3.57 1.58
CA LYS A 49 8.89 -4.42 0.39
C LYS A 49 9.62 -3.83 -0.82
N PHE A 50 9.52 -2.53 -1.04
CA PHE A 50 9.98 -1.87 -2.28
C PHE A 50 11.14 -0.90 -2.11
N GLY A 51 11.52 -0.58 -0.87
CA GLY A 51 12.59 0.38 -0.56
C GLY A 51 12.24 1.83 -0.87
N ILE A 52 10.95 2.16 -1.07
CA ILE A 52 10.47 3.49 -1.46
C ILE A 52 9.38 3.93 -0.50
N GLU A 53 9.40 5.19 -0.06
CA GLU A 53 8.31 5.76 0.72
C GLU A 53 7.00 5.76 -0.08
N PHE A 54 5.92 5.31 0.56
CA PHE A 54 4.64 5.15 -0.12
C PHE A 54 4.11 6.49 -0.68
N GLU A 55 4.24 7.56 0.08
CA GLU A 55 3.81 8.90 -0.31
C GLU A 55 4.61 9.47 -1.47
N ASP A 56 5.92 9.22 -1.50
CA ASP A 56 6.76 9.69 -2.59
C ASP A 56 6.41 8.94 -3.88
N PHE A 57 6.16 7.63 -3.78
CA PHE A 57 5.66 6.84 -4.89
C PHE A 57 4.32 7.36 -5.42
N LEU A 58 3.36 7.68 -4.54
CA LEU A 58 2.05 8.21 -4.94
C LEU A 58 2.16 9.58 -5.61
N LYS A 59 2.96 10.50 -5.07
CA LYS A 59 3.21 11.82 -5.69
C LYS A 59 3.79 11.68 -7.09
N GLU A 60 4.70 10.72 -7.30
CA GLU A 60 5.24 10.43 -8.63
C GLU A 60 4.16 9.91 -9.60
N GLN A 61 3.18 9.13 -9.13
CA GLN A 61 2.07 8.66 -9.97
C GLN A 61 1.12 9.80 -10.34
N GLU A 62 0.75 10.63 -9.37
CA GLU A 62 -0.16 11.78 -9.57
C GLU A 62 0.46 12.82 -10.53
N GLY A 63 1.77 13.07 -10.40
CA GLY A 63 2.51 13.92 -11.33
C GLY A 63 2.64 13.36 -12.76
N LYS A 64 2.41 12.06 -12.95
CA LYS A 64 2.47 11.38 -14.26
C LYS A 64 1.12 11.25 -14.95
N GLY A 65 0.03 11.75 -14.36
CA GLY A 65 -1.27 11.83 -15.04
C GLY A 65 -1.88 10.48 -15.42
N LEU A 66 -1.64 9.43 -14.62
CA LEU A 66 -2.41 8.18 -14.73
C LEU A 66 -3.80 8.42 -14.12
N LYS A 67 -4.74 8.80 -14.99
CA LYS A 67 -6.19 8.76 -14.75
C LYS A 67 -6.70 7.33 -14.83
#